data_AF-A0AAF0PAQ0-F1
#
_entry.id   AF-A0AAF0PAQ0-F1
#
_cell.length_a   1.000
_cell.length_b   1.000
_cell.length_c   1.000
_cell.angle_alpha   90.00
_cell.angle_beta   90.00
_cell.angle_gamma   90.00
#
_symmetry.space_group_name_H-M   'P 1'
#
loop_
_entity.id
_entity.type
_entity.pdbx_description
1 polymer ?
#
loop_
_entity_poly.entity_id
_entity_poly.type
_entity_poly.pdbx_seq_one_letter_code
_entity_poly.pdbx_strand_id
1 'polypeptide(L)' 'MSIDRLRDDLLIAVALAEFSYRRQDTDSELARQAWVLATETLDTYDLDSYQSIDALRAVAELEPAGVSEPPIDVE' A
#
# COMPACT_ATOMS: atom_id res chain seq x y z
N MET A 1 16.02 -3.38 -5.08
CA MET A 1 14.59 -3.69 -4.89
C MET A 1 13.84 -3.05 -6.06
N SER A 2 12.81 -3.68 -6.63
CA SER A 2 12.04 -3.03 -7.73
C SER A 2 11.11 -1.97 -7.14
N ILE A 3 10.87 -0.89 -7.90
CA ILE A 3 9.89 0.14 -7.58
C ILE A 3 8.49 -0.48 -7.46
N ASP A 4 8.15 -1.45 -8.32
CA ASP A 4 6.86 -2.15 -8.28
C ASP A 4 6.65 -2.88 -6.94
N ARG A 5 7.71 -3.52 -6.44
CA ARG A 5 7.67 -4.25 -5.16
C ARG A 5 7.47 -3.29 -3.98
N LEU A 6 8.15 -2.15 -4.01
CA LEU A 6 7.94 -1.10 -3.01
C LEU A 6 6.49 -0.58 -3.07
N ARG A 7 5.94 -0.35 -4.27
CA ARG A 7 4.55 0.08 -4.46
C ARG A 7 3.56 -0.91 -3.84
N ASP A 8 3.70 -2.19 -4.17
CA ASP A 8 2.79 -3.24 -3.73
C ASP A 8 2.86 -3.42 -2.21
N ASP A 9 4.07 -3.43 -1.63
CA ASP A 9 4.23 -3.56 -0.18
C ASP A 9 3.64 -2.34 0.56
N LEU A 10 3.81 -1.13 0.03
CA LEU A 10 3.17 0.07 0.59
C LEU A 10 1.64 0.02 0.50
N LEU A 11 1.07 -0.46 -0.62
CA LEU A 11 -0.37 -0.64 -0.77
C LEU A 11 -0.92 -1.67 0.23
N ILE A 12 -0.20 -2.79 0.41
CA ILE A 12 -0.56 -3.82 1.38
C ILE A 12 -0.55 -3.26 2.79
N ALA A 13 0.50 -2.52 3.18
CA ALA A 13 0.61 -1.93 4.50
C ALA A 13 -0.54 -0.94 4.79
N VAL A 14 -0.87 -0.07 3.83
CA VAL A 14 -1.98 0.89 3.96
C VAL A 14 -3.32 0.15 4.07
N ALA A 15 -3.56 -0.88 3.26
CA ALA A 15 -4.79 -1.66 3.30
C ALA A 15 -4.97 -2.39 4.65
N LEU A 16 -3.89 -2.97 5.20
CA LEU A 16 -3.89 -3.63 6.50
C LEU A 16 -4.15 -2.64 7.64
N ALA A 17 -3.56 -1.45 7.58
CA ALA A 17 -3.82 -0.38 8.56
C ALA A 17 -5.28 0.08 8.54
N GLU A 18 -5.85 0.29 7.34
CA GLU A 18 -7.26 0.67 7.19
C GLU A 18 -8.21 -0.45 7.66
N PHE A 19 -7.88 -1.71 7.32
CA PHE A 19 -8.63 -2.87 7.77
C PHE A 19 -8.61 -3.00 9.30
N SER A 20 -7.44 -2.81 9.92
CA SER A 20 -7.28 -2.82 11.37
C SER A 20 -8.20 -1.79 12.02
N TYR A 21 -8.16 -0.54 11.56
CA TYR A 21 -8.99 0.54 12.06
C TYR A 21 -10.49 0.21 11.96
N ARG A 22 -10.95 -0.30 10.81
CA ARG A 22 -12.36 -0.67 10.62
C ARG A 22 -12.82 -1.87 11.46
N ARG A 23 -11.91 -2.77 11.82
CA ARG A 23 -12.25 -4.02 12.54
C ARG A 23 -12.08 -3.92 14.04
N GLN A 24 -11.48 -2.85 14.56
CA GLN A 24 -11.18 -2.68 15.98
C GLN A 24 -12.37 -2.98 16.91
N ASP A 25 -13.58 -2.54 16.54
CA ASP A 25 -14.79 -2.71 17.34
C ASP A 25 -15.53 -4.04 17.11
N THR A 26 -15.23 -4.73 16.01
CA THR A 26 -15.90 -6.00 15.65
C THR A 26 -15.06 -7.22 16.00
N ASP A 27 -13.75 -7.14 15.80
CA ASP A 27 -12.78 -8.20 16.07
C ASP A 27 -11.43 -7.55 16.37
N SER A 28 -11.21 -7.24 17.65
CA SER A 28 -10.02 -6.53 18.12
C SER A 28 -8.73 -7.33 17.93
N GLU A 29 -8.81 -8.66 17.95
CA GLU A 29 -7.63 -9.53 17.79
C GLU A 29 -7.19 -9.57 16.33
N LEU A 30 -8.14 -9.73 15.41
CA LEU A 30 -7.86 -9.65 13.98
C LEU A 30 -7.37 -8.25 13.57
N ALA A 31 -7.97 -7.20 14.13
CA ALA A 31 -7.51 -5.82 13.93
C ALA A 31 -6.06 -5.63 14.40
N ARG A 32 -5.71 -6.15 15.58
CA ARG A 32 -4.34 -6.09 16.11
C ARG A 32 -3.35 -6.83 15.22
N GLN A 33 -3.70 -8.02 14.73
CA GLN A 33 -2.85 -8.78 13.82
C GLN A 33 -2.61 -8.04 12.50
N ALA A 34 -3.66 -7.44 11.93
CA ALA A 34 -3.53 -6.63 10.71
C ALA A 34 -2.61 -5.42 10.93
N TRP A 35 -2.70 -4.75 12.08
CA TRP A 35 -1.80 -3.65 12.43
C TRP A 35 -0.34 -4.10 12.50
N VAL A 36 -0.05 -5.22 13.18
CA VAL A 36 1.30 -5.77 13.28
C VAL A 36 1.88 -6.07 11.89
N LEU A 37 1.10 -6.73 11.02
CA LEU A 37 1.53 -7.03 9.66
C LEU A 37 1.79 -5.74 8.84
N ALA A 38 0.96 -4.71 9.00
CA ALA A 38 1.21 -3.41 8.38
C ALA A 38 2.56 -2.83 8.84
N THR A 39 2.84 -2.83 10.15
CA THR A 39 4.10 -2.29 10.69
C THR A 39 5.31 -3.10 10.25
N GLU A 40 5.25 -4.44 10.25
CA GLU A 40 6.36 -5.29 9.79
C GLU A 40 6.67 -5.09 8.30
N THR A 41 5.63 -4.84 7.49
CA THR A 41 5.79 -4.51 6.07
C THR A 41 6.54 -3.18 5.91
N LEU A 42 6.22 -2.17 6.71
CA LEU A 42 6.86 -0.86 6.65
C LEU A 42 8.28 -0.84 7.22
N ASP A 43 8.55 -1.62 8.28
CA ASP A 43 9.87 -1.75 8.89
C ASP A 43 10.92 -2.28 7.90
N THR A 44 10.50 -3.08 6.91
CA THR A 44 11.37 -3.54 5.82
C THR A 44 12.00 -2.37 5.04
N TYR A 45 11.36 -1.21 5.07
CA TYR A 45 11.72 -0.01 4.34
C TYR A 45 12.18 1.14 5.24
N ASP A 46 12.25 0.93 6.56
CA ASP A 46 12.52 1.98 7.56
C ASP A 46 11.51 3.15 7.45
N LEU A 47 10.24 2.80 7.22
CA LEU A 47 9.15 3.76 7.08
C LEU A 47 8.19 3.66 8.27
N ASP A 48 7.74 4.80 8.76
CA ASP A 48 6.56 4.88 9.62
C ASP A 48 5.26 4.98 8.81
N SER A 49 4.12 4.97 9.51
CA SER A 49 2.80 5.02 8.88
C SER A 49 2.48 6.31 8.12
N TYR A 50 3.10 7.44 8.46
CA TYR A 50 2.93 8.69 7.71
C TYR A 50 3.85 8.72 6.48
N GLN A 51 5.10 8.30 6.67
CA GLN A 51 6.10 8.21 5.61
C GLN A 51 5.67 7.21 4.52
N SER A 52 4.94 6.16 4.86
CA SER A 52 4.45 5.19 3.88
C SER A 52 3.45 5.78 2.89
N ILE A 53 2.61 6.73 3.32
CA ILE A 53 1.65 7.43 2.44
C ILE A 53 2.40 8.33 1.46
N ASP A 54 3.39 9.07 1.95
CA ASP A 54 4.20 9.96 1.10
C ASP A 54 5.09 9.16 0.14
N ALA A 55 5.65 8.04 0.60
CA ALA A 55 6.39 7.11 -0.25
C ALA A 55 5.49 6.51 -1.34
N LEU A 56 4.25 6.14 -1.01
CA LEU A 56 3.31 5.60 -1.99
C LEU A 56 2.96 6.63 -3.06
N ARG A 57 2.77 7.90 -2.69
CA ARG A 57 2.55 9.01 -3.64
C ARG A 57 3.77 9.21 -4.55
N ALA A 58 4.96 9.25 -3.97
CA ALA A 58 6.20 9.41 -4.72
C ALA A 58 6.39 8.27 -5.73
N VAL A 59 6.09 7.02 -5.34
CA VAL A 59 6.15 5.87 -6.24
C VAL A 59 5.12 5.96 -7.37
N ALA A 60 3.90 6.42 -7.07
CA ALA A 60 2.88 6.63 -8.10
C ALA A 60 3.25 7.73 -9.11
N GLU A 61 3.99 8.75 -8.70
CA GLU A 61 4.50 9.81 -9.59
C GLU A 61 5.69 9.35 -10.45
N LEU A 62 6.43 8.33 -10.01
CA LEU A 62 7.55 7.74 -10.74
C LEU A 62 7.10 6.73 -11.80
N GLU A 63 5.85 6.27 -11.76
CA GLU A 63 5.30 5.53 -12.90
C GLU A 63 5.11 6.51 -14.05
N PRO A 64 5.80 6.33 -15.19
CA PRO A 64 5.52 7.13 -16.37
C PRO A 64 4.03 6.96 -16.70
N ALA A 65 3.39 8.02 -17.19
CA ALA A 65 2.07 8.02 -17.81
C ALA A 65 2.08 7.14 -19.10
N GLY A 66 2.39 5.86 -18.93
CA GLY A 66 2.91 4.94 -19.92
C GLY A 66 2.15 3.62 -19.91
N VAL A 67 0.85 3.68 -19.64
CA VAL A 67 -0.11 2.82 -20.35
C VAL A 67 -1.07 3.79 -21.02
N SER A 68 -0.66 4.31 -22.18
CA SER A 68 -1.65 4.66 -23.18
C SER A 68 -2.34 3.33 -23.49
N GLU A 69 -3.52 3.10 -22.93
CA GLU A 69 -4.40 2.06 -23.45
C GLU A 69 -4.43 2.25 -24.97
N PRO A 70 -4.08 1.23 -25.78
CA PRO A 70 -4.27 1.36 -27.22
C PRO A 70 -5.76 1.69 -27.44
N PRO A 71 -6.10 2.58 -28.39
CA PRO A 71 -7.50 2.83 -28.69
C PRO A 71 -8.14 1.47 -28.95
N ILE A 72 -9.20 1.17 -28.21
CA ILE A 72 -10.04 0.01 -28.51
C ILE A 72 -10.64 0.33 -29.89
N ASP A 73 -10.03 -0.22 -30.94
CA ASP A 73 -10.63 -0.25 -32.26
C ASP A 73 -11.87 -1.14 -32.16
N VAL A 74 -13.02 -0.47 -32.05
CA VAL A 74 -14.32 -1.10 -32.24
C VAL A 74 -14.56 -1.07 -33.76
N GLU A 75 -14.22 -2.16 -34.45
CA GLU A 75 -14.82 -2.48 -35.76
C GLU A 75 -16.28 -2.90 -35.61
#